data_AF-A0A7X8E754-F1
#
_entry.id   AF-A0A7X8E754-F1
#
_cell.length_a   1.000
_cell.length_b   1.000
_cell.length_c   1.000
_cell.angle_alpha   90.00
_cell.angle_beta   90.00
_cell.angle_gamma   90.00
#
_symmetry.space_group_name_H-M   'P 1'
#
loop_
_entity.id
_entity.type
_entity.pdbx_description
1 polymer ?
#
loop_
_entity_poly.entity_id
_entity_poly.type
_entity_poly.pdbx_seq_one_letter_code
_entity_poly.pdbx_strand_id
1 'polypeptide(L)'
;MKKNVLIIILTLILFLFISNNSYGMDEKSIVVILDQLSLDDVEKILPDEKYGIGFINLKTRSPYSSESLYFSMAMGKKVGVGSDHYKGLYKDMDRTINIAGFKDMLEDLSGKNHVKVDLLGSKLGDKGISYIGDSSSAILGANNDGKMKSGEIEIRYDGKWLIEKTKYHLSNSNILILSYDMEGSKERFNILEKYIKELEDANIIIVPTNVSRSMRYIINKSLVPIIYINGDSEGMVQSLSTNREGFITLEDISVELLANNGGKSPLAIGNRIEIAQRQNNLFHARSIFKKTINMMIIVYIFHGI
;
A
#
# COMPACT_ATOMS: atom_id res chain seq x y z
N MET A 1 -48.57 -37.44 -13.67
CA MET A 1 -47.61 -37.22 -12.56
C MET A 1 -46.16 -37.05 -13.02
N LYS A 2 -45.59 -37.93 -13.87
CA LYS A 2 -44.17 -37.83 -14.30
C LYS A 2 -43.77 -36.52 -15.01
N LYS A 3 -44.66 -35.95 -15.84
CA LYS A 3 -44.40 -34.67 -16.56
C LYS A 3 -44.28 -33.46 -15.63
N ASN A 4 -45.08 -33.41 -14.56
CA ASN A 4 -45.08 -32.27 -13.63
C ASN A 4 -43.85 -32.31 -12.71
N VAL A 5 -43.39 -33.50 -12.32
CA VAL A 5 -42.14 -33.67 -11.56
C VAL A 5 -40.93 -33.21 -12.39
N LEU A 6 -40.90 -33.53 -13.69
CA LEU A 6 -39.83 -33.09 -14.58
C LEU A 6 -39.77 -31.55 -14.70
N ILE A 7 -40.93 -30.88 -14.81
CA ILE A 7 -41.02 -29.43 -14.88
C ILE A 7 -40.53 -28.78 -13.58
N ILE A 8 -40.89 -29.34 -12.43
CA ILE A 8 -40.46 -28.85 -11.10
C ILE A 8 -38.94 -29.00 -10.93
N ILE A 9 -38.37 -30.14 -11.33
CA ILE A 9 -36.92 -30.36 -11.27
C ILE A 9 -36.19 -29.39 -12.22
N LEU A 10 -36.72 -29.16 -13.42
CA LEU A 10 -36.13 -28.22 -14.37
C LEU A 10 -36.19 -26.76 -13.87
N THR A 11 -37.28 -26.36 -13.20
CA THR A 11 -37.40 -25.03 -12.59
C THR A 11 -36.47 -24.87 -11.39
N LEU A 12 -36.28 -25.93 -10.59
CA LEU A 12 -35.32 -25.92 -9.48
C LEU A 12 -33.87 -25.81 -9.98
N ILE A 13 -33.54 -26.53 -11.05
CA ILE A 13 -32.23 -26.46 -11.71
C ILE A 13 -32.01 -25.06 -12.33
N LEU A 14 -33.03 -24.48 -12.98
CA LEU A 14 -32.94 -23.09 -13.44
C LEU A 14 -32.73 -22.13 -12.27
N PHE A 15 -33.41 -22.31 -11.14
CA PHE A 15 -33.19 -21.48 -9.95
C PHE A 15 -31.79 -21.65 -9.34
N LEU A 16 -31.18 -22.84 -9.46
CA LEU A 16 -29.78 -23.10 -9.06
C LEU A 16 -28.76 -22.57 -10.08
N PHE A 17 -29.14 -22.32 -11.33
CA PHE A 17 -28.31 -21.62 -12.31
C PHE A 17 -28.55 -20.11 -12.34
N ILE A 18 -29.68 -19.64 -11.79
CA ILE A 18 -29.99 -18.23 -11.52
C ILE A 18 -29.51 -17.82 -10.13
N SER A 19 -29.16 -18.78 -9.25
CA SER A 19 -28.50 -18.45 -7.99
C SER A 19 -27.20 -17.77 -8.33
N ASN A 20 -27.19 -16.46 -8.05
CA ASN A 20 -26.14 -15.51 -8.28
C ASN A 20 -24.78 -16.21 -8.41
N ASN A 21 -24.15 -16.08 -9.58
CA ASN A 21 -22.72 -15.83 -9.54
C ASN A 21 -22.57 -14.76 -8.46
N SER A 22 -22.08 -15.16 -7.29
CA SER A 22 -21.51 -14.22 -6.35
C SER A 22 -20.32 -13.66 -7.11
N TYR A 23 -20.59 -12.63 -7.91
CA TYR A 23 -19.60 -11.65 -8.27
C TYR A 23 -19.13 -11.14 -6.91
N GLY A 24 -18.10 -11.79 -6.36
CA GLY A 24 -17.38 -11.24 -5.22
C GLY A 24 -17.08 -9.83 -5.63
N MET A 25 -17.61 -8.87 -4.89
CA MET A 25 -17.33 -7.46 -5.10
C MET A 25 -15.81 -7.37 -5.15
N ASP A 26 -15.22 -7.07 -6.32
CA ASP A 26 -13.76 -7.00 -6.47
C ASP A 26 -13.28 -5.98 -5.44
N GLU A 27 -12.72 -6.46 -4.32
CA GLU A 27 -12.35 -5.63 -3.18
C GLU A 27 -11.36 -4.57 -3.64
N LYS A 28 -11.77 -3.31 -3.57
CA LYS A 28 -10.95 -2.18 -4.00
C LYS A 28 -9.92 -1.89 -2.93
N SER A 29 -8.69 -1.59 -3.35
CA SER A 29 -7.61 -1.22 -2.45
C SER A 29 -7.11 0.19 -2.74
N ILE A 30 -6.83 0.95 -1.70
CA ILE A 30 -6.18 2.25 -1.76
C ILE A 30 -4.88 2.17 -0.98
N VAL A 31 -3.78 2.59 -1.60
CA VAL A 31 -2.50 2.76 -0.92
C VAL A 31 -2.23 4.24 -0.80
N VAL A 32 -2.24 4.76 0.42
CA VAL A 32 -1.92 6.16 0.70
C VAL A 32 -0.45 6.25 1.11
N ILE A 33 0.37 6.86 0.26
CA ILE A 33 1.78 7.14 0.50
C ILE A 33 1.90 8.52 1.14
N LEU A 34 2.41 8.58 2.37
CA LEU A 34 2.58 9.82 3.12
C LEU A 34 4.06 10.25 3.20
N ASP A 35 4.30 11.55 3.35
CA ASP A 35 5.63 12.09 3.66
C ASP A 35 6.14 11.55 5.00
N GLN A 36 5.30 11.60 6.04
CA GLN A 36 5.58 11.08 7.38
C GLN A 36 4.28 10.67 8.07
N LEU A 37 4.36 9.90 9.16
CA LEU A 37 3.22 9.62 10.03
C LEU A 37 3.73 9.33 11.43
N SER A 38 3.09 9.89 12.46
CA SER A 38 3.36 9.56 13.86
C SER A 38 2.18 8.86 14.52
N LEU A 39 2.41 8.21 15.66
CA LEU A 39 1.32 7.61 16.44
C LEU A 39 0.30 8.66 16.94
N ASP A 40 0.75 9.90 17.17
CA ASP A 40 -0.14 11.02 17.54
C ASP A 40 -0.96 11.53 16.35
N ASP A 41 -0.44 11.37 15.12
CA ASP A 41 -1.18 11.69 13.91
C ASP A 41 -2.25 10.63 13.63
N VAL A 42 -1.93 9.35 13.85
CA VAL A 42 -2.89 8.24 13.74
C VAL A 42 -4.08 8.47 14.67
N GLU A 43 -3.83 8.81 15.93
CA GLU A 43 -4.90 9.09 16.92
C GLU A 43 -5.87 10.19 16.46
N LYS A 44 -5.38 11.17 15.70
CA LYS A 44 -6.20 12.29 15.19
C LYS A 44 -6.95 11.93 13.92
N ILE A 45 -6.31 11.19 13.01
CA ILE A 45 -6.90 10.84 11.71
C ILE A 45 -7.91 9.69 11.87
N LEU A 46 -7.69 8.79 12.84
CA LEU A 46 -8.46 7.57 13.05
C LEU A 46 -8.84 7.41 14.54
N PRO A 47 -9.78 8.19 15.07
CA PRO A 47 -10.15 8.14 16.48
C PRO A 47 -10.95 6.89 16.87
N ASP A 48 -11.61 6.22 15.91
CA ASP A 48 -12.54 5.12 16.18
C ASP A 48 -11.85 3.74 16.36
N GLU A 49 -10.51 3.69 16.32
CA GLU A 49 -9.65 2.49 16.48
C GLU A 49 -9.95 1.28 15.55
N LYS A 50 -10.87 1.41 14.59
CA LYS A 50 -11.20 0.42 13.55
C LYS A 50 -10.12 0.31 12.47
N TYR A 51 -8.93 -0.11 12.86
CA TYR A 51 -7.81 -0.37 11.96
C TYR A 51 -6.82 -1.38 12.55
N GLY A 52 -6.03 -1.99 11.67
CA GLY A 52 -4.77 -2.60 12.01
C GLY A 52 -3.66 -1.55 12.10
N ILE A 53 -2.84 -1.58 13.15
CA ILE A 53 -1.63 -0.75 13.27
C ILE A 53 -0.40 -1.61 13.50
N GLY A 54 0.75 -1.18 13.00
CA GLY A 54 2.03 -1.78 13.32
C GLY A 54 3.16 -0.93 12.78
N PHE A 55 4.30 -1.55 12.51
CA PHE A 55 5.49 -0.87 12.09
C PHE A 55 6.16 -1.55 10.90
N ILE A 56 6.78 -0.71 10.08
CA ILE A 56 7.57 -1.14 8.93
C ILE A 56 8.93 -0.47 8.98
N ASN A 57 9.95 -1.19 8.49
CA ASN A 57 11.31 -0.67 8.39
C ASN A 57 11.58 -0.26 6.94
N LEU A 58 11.79 1.04 6.73
CA LEU A 58 11.99 1.66 5.42
C LEU A 58 13.35 1.35 4.77
N LYS A 59 14.25 0.62 5.46
CA LYS A 59 15.56 0.26 4.88
C LYS A 59 15.41 -0.72 3.71
N THR A 60 15.96 -0.31 2.58
CA THR A 60 16.09 -1.07 1.33
C THR A 60 17.52 -1.58 1.13
N ARG A 61 17.91 -2.03 -0.08
CA ARG A 61 19.33 -2.21 -0.41
C ARG A 61 19.94 -0.87 -0.83
N SER A 62 21.25 -0.73 -0.63
CA SER A 62 22.00 0.44 -1.11
C SER A 62 21.95 0.52 -2.65
N PRO A 63 21.85 1.73 -3.24
CA PRO A 63 21.70 3.03 -2.57
C PRO A 63 20.32 3.24 -1.95
N TYR A 64 20.28 3.96 -0.83
CA TYR A 64 19.03 4.29 -0.13
C TYR A 64 18.40 5.53 -0.76
N SER A 65 17.27 5.36 -1.43
CA SER A 65 16.52 6.42 -2.13
C SER A 65 15.01 6.15 -2.05
N SER A 66 14.19 7.13 -2.41
CA SER A 66 12.74 6.97 -2.53
C SER A 66 12.39 5.94 -3.60
N GLU A 67 13.11 5.95 -4.72
CA GLU A 67 12.96 5.01 -5.82
C GLU A 67 13.22 3.57 -5.34
N SER A 68 14.28 3.36 -4.53
CA SER A 68 14.56 2.07 -3.90
C SER A 68 13.40 1.59 -3.04
N LEU A 69 12.77 2.50 -2.29
CA LEU A 69 11.62 2.19 -1.43
C LEU A 69 10.42 1.73 -2.27
N TYR A 70 10.05 2.52 -3.29
CA TYR A 70 8.91 2.21 -4.15
C TYR A 70 9.12 0.95 -4.97
N PHE A 71 10.31 0.73 -5.53
CA PHE A 71 10.63 -0.53 -6.18
C PHE A 71 10.57 -1.71 -5.21
N SER A 72 11.07 -1.55 -3.98
CA SER A 72 11.05 -2.63 -3.00
C SER A 72 9.63 -3.06 -2.65
N MET A 73 8.74 -2.08 -2.48
CA MET A 73 7.31 -2.33 -2.28
C MET A 73 6.67 -2.93 -3.52
N ALA A 74 6.92 -2.41 -4.72
CA ALA A 74 6.30 -2.87 -5.98
C ALA A 74 6.70 -4.29 -6.39
N MET A 75 7.96 -4.65 -6.15
CA MET A 75 8.51 -5.95 -6.54
C MET A 75 8.21 -7.05 -5.52
N GLY A 76 7.97 -6.68 -4.26
CA GLY A 76 7.90 -7.65 -3.16
C GLY A 76 9.27 -8.18 -2.73
N LYS A 77 10.34 -7.39 -2.92
CA LYS A 77 11.72 -7.71 -2.50
C LYS A 77 12.56 -6.44 -2.36
N LYS A 78 13.42 -6.35 -1.35
CA LYS A 78 14.34 -5.21 -1.19
C LYS A 78 15.34 -5.07 -2.34
N VAL A 79 15.37 -3.89 -2.94
CA VAL A 79 16.31 -3.50 -4.01
C VAL A 79 16.89 -2.11 -3.76
N GLY A 80 17.84 -1.68 -4.59
CA GLY A 80 18.52 -0.39 -4.50
C GLY A 80 18.71 0.25 -5.87
N VAL A 81 18.30 1.51 -6.03
CA VAL A 81 18.31 2.30 -7.28
C VAL A 81 18.78 3.71 -6.99
N GLY A 82 19.66 4.26 -7.82
CA GLY A 82 20.10 5.66 -7.71
C GLY A 82 18.92 6.64 -7.87
N SER A 83 18.91 7.72 -7.08
CA SER A 83 17.90 8.78 -7.15
C SER A 83 17.95 9.60 -8.44
N ASP A 84 19.11 9.61 -9.10
CA ASP A 84 19.40 10.55 -10.19
C ASP A 84 18.73 10.16 -11.51
N HIS A 85 18.09 8.99 -11.57
CA HIS A 85 17.44 8.48 -12.76
C HIS A 85 16.01 8.99 -12.93
N TYR A 86 15.26 9.24 -11.85
CA TYR A 86 13.87 9.71 -11.96
C TYR A 86 13.83 11.15 -12.51
N LYS A 87 13.00 11.38 -13.54
CA LYS A 87 12.86 12.69 -14.21
C LYS A 87 11.44 13.26 -14.22
N GLY A 88 10.55 12.72 -13.41
CA GLY A 88 9.15 13.17 -13.33
C GLY A 88 8.17 12.27 -14.09
N LEU A 89 6.93 12.73 -14.19
CA LEU A 89 5.82 12.05 -14.85
C LEU A 89 5.33 12.85 -16.06
N TYR A 90 4.84 12.16 -17.08
CA TYR A 90 4.10 12.77 -18.17
C TYR A 90 2.93 11.89 -18.60
N LYS A 91 1.90 12.52 -19.17
CA LYS A 91 0.75 11.84 -19.75
C LYS A 91 0.82 11.84 -21.26
N ASP A 92 0.62 10.68 -21.87
CA ASP A 92 0.41 10.55 -23.31
C ASP A 92 -0.98 11.03 -23.72
N MET A 93 -1.22 11.15 -25.04
CA MET A 93 -2.52 11.58 -25.59
C MET A 93 -3.67 10.62 -25.22
N ASP A 94 -3.35 9.33 -25.03
CA ASP A 94 -4.28 8.30 -24.58
C ASP A 94 -4.54 8.32 -23.06
N ARG A 95 -3.94 9.29 -22.35
CA ARG A 95 -3.98 9.48 -20.89
C ARG A 95 -3.17 8.47 -20.08
N THR A 96 -2.40 7.59 -20.73
CA THR A 96 -1.42 6.74 -20.06
C THR A 96 -0.37 7.63 -19.37
N ILE A 97 -0.07 7.32 -18.11
CA ILE A 97 0.99 7.98 -17.34
C ILE A 97 2.28 7.20 -17.54
N ASN A 98 3.35 7.91 -17.88
CA ASN A 98 4.69 7.37 -18.06
C ASN A 98 5.65 7.98 -17.04
N ILE A 99 6.57 7.16 -16.54
CA ILE A 99 7.66 7.58 -15.66
C ILE A 99 8.89 7.92 -16.50
N ALA A 100 9.30 9.18 -16.51
CA ALA A 100 10.50 9.62 -17.21
C ALA A 100 11.76 9.12 -16.48
N GLY A 101 12.70 8.54 -17.23
CA GLY A 101 13.93 7.93 -16.69
C GLY A 101 13.75 6.49 -16.16
N PHE A 102 12.58 5.87 -16.40
CA PHE A 102 12.30 4.52 -15.90
C PHE A 102 13.24 3.43 -16.45
N LYS A 103 13.60 3.52 -17.73
CA LYS A 103 14.55 2.58 -18.33
C LYS A 103 15.91 2.61 -17.63
N ASP A 104 16.42 3.80 -17.33
CA ASP A 104 17.69 3.97 -16.64
C ASP A 104 17.63 3.38 -15.22
N MET A 105 16.48 3.53 -14.52
CA MET A 105 16.24 2.88 -13.24
C MET A 105 16.28 1.34 -13.34
N LEU A 106 15.69 0.76 -14.39
CA LEU A 106 15.73 -0.69 -14.61
C LEU A 106 17.13 -1.20 -14.96
N GLU A 107 17.89 -0.43 -15.73
CA GLU A 107 19.29 -0.73 -16.06
C GLU A 107 20.16 -0.70 -14.80
N ASP A 108 19.98 0.27 -13.89
CA ASP A 108 20.67 0.33 -12.60
C ASP A 108 20.33 -0.88 -11.71
N LEU A 109 19.04 -1.26 -11.64
CA LEU A 109 18.58 -2.46 -10.92
C LEU A 109 19.21 -3.75 -11.46
N SER A 110 19.21 -3.89 -12.78
CA SER A 110 19.65 -5.11 -13.46
C SER A 110 21.17 -5.23 -13.45
N GLY A 111 21.89 -4.13 -13.68
CA GLY A 111 23.35 -4.09 -13.73
C GLY A 111 24.02 -4.34 -12.38
N LYS A 112 23.41 -3.93 -11.26
CA LYS A 112 23.98 -4.15 -9.93
C LYS A 112 23.77 -5.55 -9.38
N ASN A 113 22.71 -6.26 -9.78
CA ASN A 113 22.25 -7.43 -9.03
C ASN A 113 21.57 -8.54 -9.87
N HIS A 114 21.60 -8.47 -11.22
CA HIS A 114 20.87 -9.40 -12.12
C HIS A 114 19.41 -9.64 -11.69
N VAL A 115 18.76 -8.58 -11.21
CA VAL A 115 17.44 -8.69 -10.61
C VAL A 115 16.41 -8.82 -11.72
N LYS A 116 15.75 -9.97 -11.82
CA LYS A 116 14.56 -10.09 -12.67
C LYS A 116 13.49 -9.11 -12.18
N VAL A 117 13.11 -8.17 -13.04
CA VAL A 117 12.09 -7.16 -12.74
C VAL A 117 10.72 -7.75 -13.02
N ASP A 118 9.85 -7.65 -12.02
CA ASP A 118 8.47 -8.11 -12.09
C ASP A 118 7.63 -7.28 -11.11
N LEU A 119 7.07 -6.18 -11.63
CA LEU A 119 6.36 -5.17 -10.85
C LEU A 119 4.89 -5.49 -10.67
N LEU A 120 4.32 -4.95 -9.59
CA LEU A 120 2.90 -5.06 -9.23
C LEU A 120 1.97 -4.75 -10.41
N GLY A 121 2.21 -3.65 -11.13
CA GLY A 121 1.37 -3.24 -12.26
C GLY A 121 1.37 -4.25 -13.42
N SER A 122 2.49 -4.93 -13.68
CA SER A 122 2.57 -5.98 -14.70
C SER A 122 1.82 -7.24 -14.29
N LYS A 123 1.85 -7.60 -13.00
CA LYS A 123 1.21 -8.80 -12.46
C LYS A 123 -0.32 -8.70 -12.42
N LEU A 124 -0.86 -7.49 -12.26
CA LEU A 124 -2.30 -7.23 -12.21
C LEU A 124 -2.95 -7.09 -13.60
N GLY A 125 -2.15 -6.94 -14.65
CA GLY A 125 -2.63 -6.87 -16.03
C GLY A 125 -3.69 -5.78 -16.25
N ASP A 126 -4.80 -6.14 -16.89
CA ASP A 126 -5.82 -5.19 -17.32
C ASP A 126 -6.75 -4.70 -16.20
N LYS A 127 -6.86 -5.43 -15.08
CA LYS A 127 -7.61 -4.97 -13.88
C LYS A 127 -6.94 -3.76 -13.21
N GLY A 128 -5.65 -3.56 -13.48
CA GLY A 128 -4.94 -2.28 -13.40
C GLY A 128 -4.71 -1.68 -12.01
N ILE A 129 -3.76 -0.74 -11.97
CA ILE A 129 -3.51 0.17 -10.86
C ILE A 129 -3.69 1.59 -11.40
N SER A 130 -4.40 2.43 -10.67
CA SER A 130 -4.45 3.86 -10.92
C SER A 130 -3.57 4.63 -9.96
N TYR A 131 -3.19 5.84 -10.34
CA TYR A 131 -2.29 6.69 -9.55
C TYR A 131 -2.81 8.11 -9.42
N ILE A 132 -2.65 8.76 -8.27
CA ILE A 132 -2.86 10.20 -8.09
C ILE A 132 -1.62 10.74 -7.37
N GLY A 133 -0.90 11.66 -8.01
CA GLY A 133 0.30 12.27 -7.43
C GLY A 133 1.27 12.78 -8.49
N ASP A 134 2.39 13.33 -8.06
CA ASP A 134 3.41 13.94 -8.92
C ASP A 134 4.84 13.43 -8.62
N SER A 135 4.96 12.35 -7.84
CA SER A 135 6.23 11.87 -7.29
C SER A 135 6.64 10.49 -7.81
N SER A 136 7.86 10.05 -7.47
CA SER A 136 8.35 8.72 -7.84
C SER A 136 7.59 7.56 -7.19
N SER A 137 6.64 7.83 -6.28
CA SER A 137 5.69 6.82 -5.78
C SER A 137 4.88 6.15 -6.89
N ALA A 138 4.75 6.79 -8.05
CA ALA A 138 4.23 6.21 -9.29
C ALA A 138 4.85 4.85 -9.65
N ILE A 139 6.11 4.59 -9.26
CA ILE A 139 6.80 3.30 -9.46
C ILE A 139 6.01 2.14 -8.85
N LEU A 140 5.31 2.37 -7.73
CA LEU A 140 4.49 1.35 -7.06
C LEU A 140 3.33 0.86 -7.95
N GLY A 141 2.81 1.73 -8.81
CA GLY A 141 1.69 1.45 -9.71
C GLY A 141 2.10 1.01 -11.11
N ALA A 142 3.36 1.22 -11.47
CA ALA A 142 3.83 1.02 -12.83
C ALA A 142 3.94 -0.47 -13.21
N ASN A 143 3.71 -0.73 -14.49
CA ASN A 143 4.12 -1.97 -15.13
C ASN A 143 5.63 -1.98 -15.41
N ASN A 144 6.14 -3.09 -15.95
CA ASN A 144 7.55 -3.27 -16.30
C ASN A 144 8.06 -2.33 -17.40
N ASP A 145 7.17 -1.57 -18.06
CA ASP A 145 7.53 -0.53 -19.04
C ASP A 145 7.49 0.89 -18.44
N GLY A 146 7.20 1.02 -17.14
CA GLY A 146 7.12 2.32 -16.45
C GLY A 146 5.81 3.06 -16.71
N LYS A 147 4.74 2.32 -17.03
CA LYS A 147 3.45 2.87 -17.46
C LYS A 147 2.32 2.53 -16.49
N MET A 148 1.37 3.45 -16.37
CA MET A 148 0.09 3.26 -15.67
C MET A 148 -1.04 3.74 -16.58
N LYS A 149 -2.09 2.93 -16.72
CA LYS A 149 -3.17 3.20 -17.69
C LYS A 149 -4.08 4.37 -17.29
N SER A 150 -4.14 4.72 -16.01
CA SER A 150 -5.11 5.68 -15.50
C SER A 150 -4.59 6.40 -14.27
N GLY A 151 -4.99 7.65 -14.09
CA GLY A 151 -4.62 8.43 -12.92
C GLY A 151 -4.55 9.93 -13.17
N GLU A 152 -4.01 10.65 -12.20
CA GLU A 152 -3.67 12.07 -12.24
C GLU A 152 -2.19 12.27 -11.87
N ILE A 153 -1.48 13.08 -12.65
CA ILE A 153 -0.04 13.40 -12.41
C ILE A 153 0.16 14.66 -11.56
N GLU A 154 -0.93 15.16 -10.99
CA GLU A 154 -0.97 16.31 -10.09
C GLU A 154 -1.98 16.00 -9.00
N ILE A 155 -1.73 16.54 -7.80
CA ILE A 155 -2.65 16.43 -6.67
C ILE A 155 -3.25 17.79 -6.34
N ARG A 156 -4.57 17.83 -6.14
CA ARG A 156 -5.24 18.97 -5.52
C ARG A 156 -5.65 18.59 -4.11
N TYR A 157 -5.17 19.35 -3.14
CA TYR A 157 -5.55 19.21 -1.73
C TYR A 157 -6.94 19.82 -1.49
N ASP A 158 -7.94 19.24 -2.15
CA ASP A 158 -9.36 19.52 -1.97
C ASP A 158 -10.08 18.17 -1.76
N GLY A 159 -10.82 18.07 -0.67
CA GLY A 159 -11.43 16.80 -0.27
C GLY A 159 -12.44 16.25 -1.29
N LYS A 160 -13.24 17.13 -1.92
CA LYS A 160 -14.22 16.70 -2.93
C LYS A 160 -13.51 16.19 -4.17
N TRP A 161 -12.53 16.94 -4.66
CA TRP A 161 -11.73 16.56 -5.81
C TRP A 161 -11.03 15.21 -5.60
N LEU A 162 -10.42 14.99 -4.43
CA LEU A 162 -9.75 13.72 -4.11
C LEU A 162 -10.72 12.55 -4.12
N ILE A 163 -11.87 12.69 -3.46
CA ILE A 163 -12.88 11.62 -3.40
C ILE A 163 -13.44 11.33 -4.80
N GLU A 164 -13.78 12.36 -5.57
CA GLU A 164 -14.31 12.23 -6.93
C GLU A 164 -13.31 11.52 -7.86
N LYS A 165 -12.04 11.95 -7.84
CA LYS A 165 -10.99 11.34 -8.66
C LYS A 165 -10.68 9.92 -8.23
N THR A 166 -10.60 9.66 -6.93
CA THR A 166 -10.39 8.30 -6.43
C THR A 166 -11.51 7.37 -6.87
N LYS A 167 -12.79 7.76 -6.69
CA LYS A 167 -13.95 6.95 -7.14
C LYS A 167 -13.94 6.73 -8.65
N TYR A 168 -13.65 7.76 -9.44
CA TYR A 168 -13.56 7.65 -10.90
C TYR A 168 -12.46 6.68 -11.36
N HIS A 169 -11.29 6.71 -10.73
CA HIS A 169 -10.19 5.83 -11.11
C HIS A 169 -10.39 4.40 -10.60
N LEU A 170 -10.95 4.21 -9.40
CA LEU A 170 -11.31 2.89 -8.86
C LEU A 170 -12.49 2.23 -9.58
N SER A 171 -13.33 2.96 -10.31
CA SER A 171 -14.35 2.33 -11.17
C SER A 171 -13.72 1.56 -12.34
N ASN A 172 -12.48 1.90 -12.71
CA ASN A 172 -11.75 1.33 -13.85
C ASN A 172 -10.47 0.57 -13.45
N SER A 173 -10.20 0.48 -12.15
CA SER A 173 -9.04 -0.24 -11.61
C SER A 173 -9.39 -0.86 -10.26
N ASN A 174 -8.63 -1.84 -9.79
CA ASN A 174 -8.89 -2.39 -8.46
C ASN A 174 -8.00 -1.79 -7.36
N ILE A 175 -6.91 -1.14 -7.75
CA ILE A 175 -5.99 -0.50 -6.82
C ILE A 175 -5.78 0.95 -7.22
N LEU A 176 -5.79 1.85 -6.24
CA LEU A 176 -5.37 3.23 -6.41
C LEU A 176 -4.22 3.56 -5.46
N ILE A 177 -3.15 4.14 -6.00
CA ILE A 177 -2.05 4.68 -5.22
C ILE A 177 -2.21 6.19 -5.16
N LEU A 178 -2.31 6.74 -3.95
CA LEU A 178 -2.39 8.17 -3.68
C LEU A 178 -1.07 8.62 -3.04
N SER A 179 -0.32 9.48 -3.75
CA SER A 179 0.82 10.21 -3.18
C SER A 179 0.30 11.46 -2.49
N TYR A 180 0.34 11.49 -1.17
CA TYR A 180 -0.25 12.56 -0.37
C TYR A 180 0.78 13.15 0.60
N ASP A 181 1.23 14.37 0.34
CA ASP A 181 2.14 15.07 1.25
C ASP A 181 1.33 15.87 2.28
N MET A 182 1.48 15.55 3.56
CA MET A 182 0.77 16.29 4.62
C MET A 182 1.42 17.64 4.91
N GLU A 183 2.73 17.80 4.65
CA GLU A 183 3.54 18.99 4.99
C GLU A 183 3.35 19.51 6.44
N GLY A 184 2.88 18.66 7.36
CA GLY A 184 2.48 19.09 8.71
C GLY A 184 1.30 20.08 8.76
N SER A 185 0.56 20.27 7.66
CA SER A 185 -0.56 21.21 7.56
C SER A 185 -1.83 20.63 8.18
N LYS A 186 -2.41 21.35 9.15
CA LYS A 186 -3.70 20.99 9.78
C LYS A 186 -4.83 20.84 8.74
N GLU A 187 -4.80 21.64 7.69
CA GLU A 187 -5.77 21.55 6.60
C GLU A 187 -5.66 20.21 5.87
N ARG A 188 -4.43 19.81 5.49
CA ARG A 188 -4.18 18.53 4.81
C ARG A 188 -4.46 17.34 5.71
N PHE A 189 -4.24 17.45 7.03
CA PHE A 189 -4.71 16.44 7.98
C PHE A 189 -6.22 16.24 7.94
N ASN A 190 -6.99 17.32 8.03
CA ASN A 190 -8.45 17.26 8.00
C ASN A 190 -9.00 16.74 6.67
N ILE A 191 -8.31 17.03 5.56
CA ILE A 191 -8.67 16.49 4.24
C ILE A 191 -8.45 14.99 4.21
N LEU A 192 -7.31 14.49 4.71
CA LEU A 192 -6.99 13.07 4.75
C LEU A 192 -7.95 12.28 5.66
N GLU A 193 -8.27 12.81 6.83
CA GLU A 193 -9.27 12.24 7.76
C GLU A 193 -10.61 12.02 7.05
N LYS A 194 -11.14 13.06 6.40
CA LYS A 194 -12.41 12.97 5.65
C LYS A 194 -12.30 12.03 4.46
N TYR A 195 -11.18 12.05 3.74
CA TYR A 195 -10.94 11.18 2.60
C TYR A 195 -10.98 9.70 3.00
N ILE A 196 -10.32 9.32 4.10
CA ILE A 196 -10.31 7.95 4.60
C ILE A 196 -11.71 7.51 5.00
N LYS A 197 -12.42 8.35 5.75
CA LYS A 197 -13.79 8.06 6.20
C LYS A 197 -14.77 7.84 5.04
N GLU A 198 -14.71 8.68 4.02
CA GLU A 198 -15.60 8.59 2.84
C GLU A 198 -15.30 7.39 1.92
N LEU A 199 -14.21 6.67 2.18
CA LEU A 199 -13.72 5.54 1.39
C LEU A 199 -13.46 4.31 2.26
N GLU A 200 -14.08 4.23 3.45
CA GLU A 200 -13.91 3.13 4.42
C GLU A 200 -14.36 1.76 3.89
N ASP A 201 -15.22 1.73 2.87
CA ASP A 201 -15.62 0.51 2.16
C ASP A 201 -14.47 -0.13 1.35
N ALA A 202 -13.38 0.61 1.10
CA ALA A 202 -12.19 0.09 0.45
C ALA A 202 -11.15 -0.38 1.48
N ASN A 203 -10.31 -1.35 1.07
CA ASN A 203 -9.13 -1.72 1.83
C ASN A 203 -8.10 -0.58 1.74
N ILE A 204 -7.73 0.07 2.85
CA ILE A 204 -6.79 1.20 2.84
C ILE A 204 -5.49 0.82 3.55
N ILE A 205 -4.36 0.93 2.86
CA ILE A 205 -3.02 0.78 3.44
C ILE A 205 -2.35 2.16 3.45
N ILE A 206 -1.95 2.65 4.63
CA ILE A 206 -1.30 3.95 4.79
C ILE A 206 0.18 3.73 5.14
N VAL A 207 1.07 4.19 4.26
CA VAL A 207 2.52 3.96 4.36
C VAL A 207 3.26 5.30 4.34
N PRO A 208 3.88 5.72 5.45
CA PRO A 208 4.78 6.86 5.45
C PRO A 208 6.14 6.50 4.84
N THR A 209 6.79 7.49 4.23
CA THR A 209 8.08 7.33 3.54
C THR A 209 9.26 7.89 4.35
N ASN A 210 9.00 8.62 5.43
CA ASN A 210 10.01 9.13 6.35
C ASN A 210 9.61 8.95 7.82
N VAL A 211 10.61 8.91 8.69
CA VAL A 211 10.41 8.96 10.14
C VAL A 211 9.98 10.37 10.55
N SER A 212 8.76 10.46 11.08
CA SER A 212 8.18 11.69 11.63
C SER A 212 9.06 12.26 12.73
N ARG A 213 9.07 13.59 12.86
CA ARG A 213 9.95 14.30 13.80
C ARG A 213 9.75 13.84 15.25
N SER A 214 8.50 13.58 15.67
CA SER A 214 8.16 13.10 17.02
C SER A 214 8.63 11.67 17.30
N MET A 215 8.85 10.86 16.26
CA MET A 215 9.34 9.48 16.37
C MET A 215 10.84 9.34 16.11
N ARG A 216 11.53 10.46 15.85
CA ARG A 216 12.96 10.50 15.53
C ARG A 216 13.79 10.45 16.82
N TYR A 217 14.29 9.26 17.13
CA TYR A 217 15.37 9.07 18.10
C TYR A 217 16.71 8.98 17.35
N ILE A 218 17.83 9.25 18.02
CA ILE A 218 19.20 9.13 17.43
C ILE A 218 19.37 7.81 16.67
N ILE A 219 18.83 6.73 17.25
CA ILE A 219 18.89 5.37 16.74
C ILE A 219 17.74 4.98 15.79
N ASN A 220 16.60 5.68 15.81
CA ASN A 220 15.47 5.38 14.92
C ASN A 220 15.54 6.22 13.65
N LYS A 221 16.06 5.62 12.58
CA LYS A 221 16.19 6.26 11.27
C LYS A 221 15.26 5.68 10.21
N SER A 222 14.49 4.64 10.52
CA SER A 222 13.72 3.93 9.48
C SER A 222 12.47 3.19 9.95
N LEU A 223 12.20 3.11 11.26
CA LEU A 223 10.99 2.47 11.77
C LEU A 223 9.86 3.50 11.83
N VAL A 224 8.77 3.20 11.12
CA VAL A 224 7.60 4.08 10.96
C VAL A 224 6.31 3.28 11.18
N PRO A 225 5.22 3.94 11.63
CA PRO A 225 3.94 3.27 11.76
C PRO A 225 3.35 2.96 10.37
N ILE A 226 2.57 1.90 10.29
CA ILE A 226 1.76 1.55 9.12
C ILE A 226 0.35 1.23 9.60
N ILE A 227 -0.63 1.65 8.80
CA ILE A 227 -2.06 1.43 9.08
C ILE A 227 -2.66 0.58 7.98
N TYR A 228 -3.53 -0.34 8.37
CA TYR A 228 -4.33 -1.15 7.47
C TYR A 228 -5.80 -1.11 7.90
N ILE A 229 -6.66 -0.54 7.07
CA ILE A 229 -8.11 -0.50 7.25
C ILE A 229 -8.69 -1.58 6.32
N ASN A 230 -9.41 -2.53 6.92
CA ASN A 230 -10.08 -3.62 6.21
C ASN A 230 -11.38 -3.94 6.95
N GLY A 231 -12.47 -3.32 6.46
CA GLY A 231 -13.76 -3.31 7.15
C GLY A 231 -13.64 -2.78 8.57
N ASP A 232 -14.39 -3.39 9.50
CA ASP A 232 -14.40 -3.03 10.93
C ASP A 232 -13.26 -3.69 11.75
N SER A 233 -12.20 -4.19 11.10
CA SER A 233 -11.12 -4.91 11.79
C SER A 233 -10.28 -3.98 12.67
N GLU A 234 -10.10 -4.34 13.94
CA GLU A 234 -9.22 -3.65 14.89
C GLU A 234 -8.09 -4.55 15.37
N GLY A 235 -6.87 -4.02 15.49
CA GLY A 235 -5.77 -4.74 16.14
C GLY A 235 -4.37 -4.40 15.66
N MET A 236 -3.46 -5.37 15.78
CA MET A 236 -2.06 -5.23 15.37
C MET A 236 -1.83 -5.90 14.02
N VAL A 237 -1.21 -5.19 13.06
CA VAL A 237 -0.83 -5.85 11.80
C VAL A 237 0.31 -6.83 12.04
N GLN A 238 0.26 -7.96 11.37
CA GLN A 238 1.30 -8.98 11.41
C GLN A 238 1.46 -9.66 10.05
N SER A 239 2.62 -10.27 9.85
CA SER A 239 2.96 -11.02 8.66
C SER A 239 3.95 -12.12 9.03
N LEU A 240 3.86 -13.26 8.33
CA LEU A 240 4.81 -14.37 8.49
C LEU A 240 6.25 -13.98 8.09
N SER A 241 6.44 -12.86 7.36
CA SER A 241 7.77 -12.36 7.01
C SER A 241 8.59 -11.95 8.23
N THR A 242 7.95 -11.51 9.32
CA THR A 242 8.63 -11.06 10.53
C THR A 242 8.48 -12.06 11.68
N ASN A 243 7.41 -12.87 11.67
CA ASN A 243 6.98 -13.69 12.81
C ASN A 243 6.86 -12.89 14.12
N ARG A 244 6.55 -11.59 14.02
CA ARG A 244 6.45 -10.66 15.15
C ARG A 244 5.20 -9.82 15.02
N GLU A 245 4.33 -9.91 16.02
CA GLU A 245 3.13 -9.05 16.13
C GLU A 245 3.53 -7.56 16.05
N GLY A 246 2.79 -6.79 15.26
CA GLY A 246 3.02 -5.36 15.07
C GLY A 246 4.14 -5.03 14.09
N PHE A 247 4.71 -6.00 13.37
CA PHE A 247 5.74 -5.74 12.37
C PHE A 247 5.45 -6.44 11.05
N ILE A 248 5.58 -5.69 9.96
CA ILE A 248 5.57 -6.22 8.59
C ILE A 248 6.78 -5.71 7.81
N THR A 249 6.96 -6.20 6.60
CA THR A 249 8.04 -5.83 5.69
C THR A 249 7.50 -5.05 4.47
N LEU A 250 8.36 -4.34 3.75
CA LEU A 250 7.98 -3.61 2.52
C LEU A 250 7.44 -4.57 1.46
N GLU A 251 8.01 -5.77 1.46
CA GLU A 251 7.68 -6.84 0.56
C GLU A 251 6.22 -7.31 0.70
N ASP A 252 5.69 -7.28 1.94
CA ASP A 252 4.34 -7.74 2.27
C ASP A 252 3.26 -6.89 1.57
N ILE A 253 3.52 -5.61 1.31
CA ILE A 253 2.58 -4.69 0.67
C ILE A 253 2.20 -5.21 -0.73
N SER A 254 3.18 -5.58 -1.58
CA SER A 254 2.85 -6.14 -2.90
C SER A 254 2.07 -7.44 -2.81
N VAL A 255 2.40 -8.30 -1.84
CA VAL A 255 1.79 -9.62 -1.71
C VAL A 255 0.35 -9.50 -1.26
N GLU A 256 0.06 -8.62 -0.31
CA GLU A 256 -1.29 -8.30 0.12
C GLU A 256 -2.11 -7.72 -1.03
N LEU A 257 -1.57 -6.72 -1.74
CA LEU A 257 -2.25 -6.08 -2.87
C LEU A 257 -2.54 -7.05 -4.01
N LEU A 258 -1.60 -7.92 -4.36
CA LEU A 258 -1.82 -8.97 -5.37
C LEU A 258 -2.91 -9.94 -4.94
N ALA A 259 -2.85 -10.38 -3.69
CA ALA A 259 -3.69 -11.46 -3.22
C ALA A 259 -5.14 -11.00 -2.99
N ASN A 260 -5.38 -9.74 -2.60
CA ASN A 260 -6.72 -9.13 -2.58
C ASN A 260 -7.33 -9.01 -3.99
N ASN A 261 -6.49 -9.08 -5.02
CA ASN A 261 -6.89 -8.94 -6.42
C ASN A 261 -6.85 -10.26 -7.21
N GLY A 262 -6.81 -11.40 -6.52
CA GLY A 262 -6.80 -12.73 -7.13
C GLY A 262 -5.48 -13.12 -7.80
N GLY A 263 -4.43 -12.31 -7.63
CA GLY A 263 -3.09 -12.56 -8.16
C GLY A 263 -2.18 -13.32 -7.19
N LYS A 264 -1.14 -13.94 -7.74
CA LYS A 264 -0.01 -14.52 -6.99
C LYS A 264 1.29 -14.21 -7.72
N SER A 265 2.39 -14.06 -6.97
CA SER A 265 3.72 -13.83 -7.53
C SER A 265 4.71 -14.84 -6.94
N PRO A 266 5.20 -15.82 -7.72
CA PRO A 266 6.20 -16.76 -7.23
C PRO A 266 7.56 -16.10 -6.93
N LEU A 267 7.79 -14.88 -7.44
CA LEU A 267 9.02 -14.11 -7.23
C LEU A 267 8.95 -13.13 -6.05
N ALA A 268 7.78 -12.99 -5.41
CA ALA A 268 7.63 -12.11 -4.25
C ALA A 268 8.05 -12.87 -2.98
N ILE A 269 8.80 -12.21 -2.10
CA ILE A 269 9.31 -12.80 -0.86
C ILE A 269 8.36 -12.52 0.31
N GLY A 270 7.56 -11.46 0.22
CA GLY A 270 6.61 -11.06 1.26
C GLY A 270 5.50 -12.08 1.53
N ASN A 271 4.67 -11.76 2.51
CA ASN A 271 3.53 -12.56 2.97
C ASN A 271 2.26 -11.71 3.07
N ARG A 272 1.12 -12.39 3.22
CA ARG A 272 -0.17 -11.73 3.51
C ARG A 272 -0.08 -10.94 4.81
N ILE A 273 -0.80 -9.83 4.87
CA ILE A 273 -0.96 -9.01 6.07
C ILE A 273 -2.25 -9.44 6.75
N GLU A 274 -2.14 -9.74 8.05
CA GLU A 274 -3.27 -10.07 8.90
C GLU A 274 -3.40 -9.07 10.04
N ILE A 275 -4.60 -8.90 10.57
CA ILE A 275 -4.85 -8.09 11.76
C ILE A 275 -5.09 -9.04 12.93
N ALA A 276 -4.13 -9.12 13.84
CA ALA A 276 -4.29 -9.81 15.12
C ALA A 276 -5.17 -8.96 16.03
N GLN A 277 -6.38 -9.45 16.33
CA GLN A 277 -7.36 -8.71 17.13
C GLN A 277 -6.80 -8.31 18.49
N ARG A 278 -6.81 -7.00 18.75
CA ARG A 278 -6.38 -6.36 19.99
C ARG A 278 -7.22 -5.11 20.22
N GLN A 279 -7.84 -5.01 21.39
CA GLN A 279 -8.46 -3.76 21.85
C GLN A 279 -7.36 -2.74 22.19
N ASN A 280 -7.64 -1.44 22.09
CA ASN A 280 -6.67 -0.37 22.38
C ASN A 280 -5.40 -0.52 21.53
N ASN A 281 -5.58 -0.79 20.24
CA ASN A 281 -4.50 -1.09 19.29
C ASN A 281 -3.41 0.00 19.28
N LEU A 282 -3.78 1.28 19.41
CA LEU A 282 -2.84 2.40 19.48
C LEU A 282 -1.97 2.36 20.74
N PHE A 283 -2.56 2.05 21.90
CA PHE A 283 -1.81 1.88 23.15
C PHE A 283 -0.78 0.74 23.01
N HIS A 284 -1.17 -0.38 22.43
CA HIS A 284 -0.27 -1.50 22.15
C HIS A 284 0.86 -1.12 21.18
N ALA A 285 0.54 -0.39 20.10
CA ALA A 285 1.54 0.12 19.17
C ALA A 285 2.56 1.04 19.86
N ARG A 286 2.10 1.97 20.72
CA ARG A 286 2.98 2.84 21.53
C ARG A 286 3.91 2.02 22.43
N SER A 287 3.39 0.95 23.05
CA SER A 287 4.18 0.03 23.89
C SER A 287 5.22 -0.73 23.08
N ILE A 288 4.85 -1.28 21.93
CA ILE A 288 5.77 -2.01 21.03
C ILE A 288 6.87 -1.10 20.49
N PHE A 289 6.50 0.12 20.08
CA PHE A 289 7.46 1.12 19.63
C PHE A 289 8.48 1.43 20.74
N LYS A 290 8.02 1.76 21.95
CA LYS A 290 8.90 2.06 23.09
C LYS A 290 9.84 0.90 23.41
N LYS A 291 9.33 -0.34 23.45
CA LYS A 291 10.17 -1.55 23.67
C LYS A 291 11.22 -1.69 22.58
N THR A 292 10.85 -1.46 21.33
CA THR A 292 11.76 -1.56 20.17
C THR A 292 12.84 -0.48 20.18
N ILE A 293 12.48 0.77 20.47
CA ILE A 293 13.44 1.87 20.66
C ILE A 293 14.41 1.51 21.79
N ASN A 294 13.92 1.10 22.96
CA ASN A 294 14.77 0.73 24.09
C ASN A 294 15.73 -0.41 23.73
N MET A 295 15.26 -1.45 23.02
CA MET A 295 16.09 -2.55 22.56
C MET A 295 17.18 -2.06 21.58
N MET A 296 16.83 -1.20 20.63
CA MET A 296 17.81 -0.61 19.71
C MET A 296 18.85 0.24 20.45
N ILE A 297 18.46 0.98 21.51
CA ILE A 297 19.40 1.74 22.35
C ILE A 297 20.34 0.78 23.08
N ILE A 298 19.80 -0.28 23.69
CA ILE A 298 20.59 -1.30 24.38
C ILE A 298 21.61 -1.90 23.40
N VAL A 299 21.17 -2.34 22.22
CA VAL A 299 22.06 -2.88 21.20
C VAL A 299 23.14 -1.86 20.80
N TYR A 300 22.77 -0.60 20.59
CA TYR A 300 23.70 0.48 20.26
C TYR A 300 24.76 0.70 21.35
N ILE A 301 24.37 0.70 22.63
CA ILE A 301 25.30 0.85 23.76
C ILE A 301 26.25 -0.35 23.87
N PHE A 302 25.74 -1.57 23.74
CA PHE A 302 26.54 -2.79 23.92
C PHE A 302 27.42 -3.14 22.72
N HIS A 303 27.00 -2.78 21.51
CA HIS A 303 27.73 -3.09 20.27
C HIS A 303 28.47 -1.89 19.68
N GLY A 304 28.57 -0.80 20.45
CA GLY A 304 29.27 0.46 20.14
C GLY A 304 29.90 0.55 18.75
N ILE A 305 29.25 1.28 17.85
CA ILE A 305 29.92 1.87 16.69
C ILE A 305 30.14 3.34 16.99
#